data_AF-F7X7U2-F1
#
_entry.id   AF-F7X7U2-F1
#
_cell.length_a   1.000
_cell.length_b   1.000
_cell.length_c   1.000
_cell.angle_alpha   90.00
_cell.angle_beta   90.00
_cell.angle_gamma   90.00
#
_symmetry.space_group_name_H-M   'P 1'
#
loop_
_entity.id
_entity.type
_entity.pdbx_description
1 polymer ?
#
loop_
_entity_poly.entity_id
_entity_poly.type
_entity_poly.pdbx_seq_one_letter_code
_entity_poly.pdbx_strand_id
1 'polypeptide(L)'
;MTAAQPEKVDPRPHRTAFYDVSRKAWDLSGDIVLVPDPTNIDGVTRNSLQKINHWSDMTEADIPRLGILTDSFFRFMDEGEDASVLTLWREGTPLVQQIEGDQCVAAVDAVMDAVTSMKPLREKWADLPPLEAEIEKLAYQKRYKAGHRPKWLERRAREILIDRDIDPDEADEQKPTLTAANDNEQAFDKRLIPFGDAFGGQIIGNTLFGAAVDGARGQILFSADGNAWFHTSKGARRVGLPQQTKRLAASPFRLKDPASIPEREWLHAKHFIRRYLSITVGAGGGGKSAHAVSEALAMVTGRPLLDEQAGLSKPLRCWYINAEDPQDEIERRFVAAAKLPIPMKPPLCSEMIAPPVSGMISPPV
;
A
#
# COMPACT_ATOMS: atom_id res chain seq x y z
N MET A 1 6.48 42.83 -3.97
CA MET A 1 7.48 42.55 -2.91
C MET A 1 6.74 42.65 -1.59
N THR A 2 6.20 41.53 -1.12
CA THR A 2 5.50 41.48 0.17
C THR A 2 6.58 41.32 1.25
N ALA A 3 6.72 42.31 2.13
CA ALA A 3 7.70 42.29 3.20
C ALA A 3 7.46 41.07 4.10
N ALA A 4 8.52 40.28 4.32
CA ALA A 4 8.50 39.19 5.29
C ALA A 4 8.13 39.76 6.66
N GLN A 5 7.12 39.18 7.31
CA GLN A 5 6.81 39.51 8.70
C GLN A 5 8.01 39.14 9.58
N PRO A 6 8.38 39.99 10.57
CA PRO A 6 9.46 39.67 11.49
C PRO A 6 9.08 38.43 12.32
N GLU A 7 9.98 37.45 12.39
CA GLU A 7 9.86 36.25 13.22
C GLU A 7 9.54 36.67 14.67
N LYS A 8 8.41 36.19 15.20
CA LYS A 8 8.09 36.33 16.63
C LYS A 8 9.12 35.53 17.41
N VAL A 9 10.10 36.21 18.00
CA VAL A 9 11.08 35.61 18.90
C VAL A 9 10.34 34.98 20.09
N ASP A 10 10.43 33.66 20.26
CA ASP A 10 9.81 32.94 21.38
C ASP A 10 10.42 33.48 22.70
N PRO A 11 9.61 33.89 23.68
CA PRO A 11 10.10 34.34 24.98
C PRO A 11 10.82 33.25 25.82
N ARG A 12 10.89 32.00 25.34
CA ARG A 12 11.52 30.85 26.03
C ARG A 12 12.60 30.21 25.17
N PRO A 13 13.87 30.65 25.25
CA PRO A 13 14.95 30.13 24.40
C PRO A 13 15.22 28.63 24.60
N HIS A 14 15.05 28.11 25.82
CA HIS A 14 15.18 26.67 26.12
C HIS A 14 14.13 25.82 25.40
N ARG A 15 12.91 26.35 25.20
CA ARG A 15 11.85 25.66 24.43
C ARG A 15 12.26 25.52 22.97
N THR A 16 12.73 26.59 22.35
CA THR A 16 13.22 26.58 20.96
C THR A 16 14.39 25.59 20.81
N ALA A 17 15.39 25.67 21.69
CA ALA A 17 16.53 24.77 21.68
C ALA A 17 16.13 23.29 21.82
N PHE A 18 15.18 22.97 22.71
CA PHE A 18 14.67 21.60 22.85
C PHE A 18 14.00 21.10 21.57
N TYR A 19 13.14 21.91 20.93
CA TYR A 19 12.47 21.48 19.70
C TYR A 19 13.43 21.34 18.51
N ASP A 20 14.48 22.16 18.44
CA ASP A 20 15.53 22.03 17.42
C ASP A 20 16.29 20.71 17.57
N VAL A 21 16.62 20.33 18.81
CA VAL A 21 17.27 19.05 19.11
C VAL A 21 16.29 17.89 18.93
N SER A 22 15.03 18.05 19.32
CA SER A 22 13.99 17.02 19.16
C SER A 22 13.77 16.63 17.70
N ARG A 23 13.79 17.60 16.78
CA ARG A 23 13.71 17.33 15.35
C ARG A 23 14.89 16.48 14.86
N LYS A 24 16.10 16.81 15.30
CA LYS A 24 17.32 16.05 14.99
C LYS A 24 17.34 14.67 15.66
N ALA A 25 16.78 14.55 16.86
CA ALA A 25 16.69 13.29 17.59
C ALA A 25 15.82 12.27 16.86
N TRP A 26 14.77 12.76 16.19
CA TRP A 26 13.96 11.95 15.30
C TRP A 26 14.77 11.39 14.12
N ASP A 27 15.60 12.22 13.49
CA ASP A 27 16.46 11.79 12.38
C ASP A 27 17.55 10.80 12.83
N LEU A 28 18.02 10.90 14.08
CA LEU A 28 19.06 10.03 14.63
C LEU A 28 18.52 8.81 15.38
N SER A 29 17.18 8.65 15.44
CA SER A 29 16.51 7.61 16.23
C SER A 29 17.06 7.51 17.68
N GLY A 30 17.32 8.67 18.28
CA GLY A 30 18.05 8.82 19.54
C GLY A 30 17.26 9.52 20.64
N ASP A 31 17.73 9.37 21.87
CA ASP A 31 17.15 9.99 23.06
C ASP A 31 17.76 11.37 23.31
N ILE A 32 16.94 12.33 23.73
CA ILE A 32 17.41 13.66 24.14
C ILE A 32 17.99 13.58 25.55
N VAL A 33 19.22 14.03 25.71
CA VAL A 33 19.98 13.93 26.95
C VAL A 33 20.68 15.24 27.30
N LEU A 34 21.00 15.42 28.59
CA LEU A 34 21.91 16.44 29.08
C LEU A 34 23.26 15.80 29.43
N VAL A 35 24.34 16.33 28.85
CA VAL A 35 25.70 15.95 29.20
C VAL A 35 26.16 16.64 30.49
N PRO A 36 27.03 16.03 31.32
CA PRO A 36 27.55 16.67 32.52
C PRO A 36 28.33 17.96 32.23
N ASP A 37 29.31 17.87 31.34
CA ASP A 37 30.14 18.98 30.90
C ASP A 37 29.99 19.14 29.38
N PRO A 38 29.48 20.29 28.90
CA PRO A 38 29.34 20.54 27.48
C PRO A 38 30.70 20.62 26.74
N THR A 39 31.74 21.08 27.41
CA THR A 39 33.06 21.36 26.84
C THR A 39 34.00 20.17 26.82
N ASN A 40 33.72 19.16 27.65
CA ASN A 40 34.53 17.96 27.75
C ASN A 40 33.63 16.73 27.88
N ILE A 41 33.65 15.89 26.85
CA ILE A 41 32.89 14.63 26.83
C ILE A 41 33.77 13.38 26.99
N ASP A 42 35.04 13.56 27.32
CA ASP A 42 35.95 12.44 27.57
C ASP A 42 35.53 11.69 28.83
N GLY A 43 35.35 10.37 28.69
CA GLY A 43 34.92 9.50 29.79
C GLY A 43 33.44 9.63 30.17
N VAL A 44 32.64 10.38 29.41
CA VAL A 44 31.19 10.34 29.50
C VAL A 44 30.71 8.94 29.12
N THR A 45 29.79 8.40 29.91
CA THR A 45 29.12 7.11 29.66
C THR A 45 27.61 7.29 29.65
N ARG A 46 26.85 6.29 29.24
CA ARG A 46 25.38 6.35 29.26
C ARG A 46 24.82 6.74 30.62
N ASN A 47 25.41 6.22 31.70
CA ASN A 47 24.94 6.48 33.07
C ASN A 47 25.23 7.90 33.57
N SER A 48 26.16 8.62 32.92
CA SER A 48 26.43 10.03 33.23
C SER A 48 25.46 10.99 32.54
N LEU A 49 24.62 10.50 31.62
CA LEU A 49 23.66 11.31 30.87
C LEU A 49 22.32 11.39 31.60
N GLN A 50 21.74 12.58 31.66
CA GLN A 50 20.39 12.77 32.16
C GLN A 50 19.42 12.80 30.98
N LYS A 51 18.55 11.79 30.87
CA LYS A 51 17.47 11.78 29.87
C LYS A 51 16.41 12.82 30.20
N ILE A 52 15.95 13.54 29.18
CA ILE A 52 14.88 14.53 29.27
C ILE A 52 13.82 14.25 28.21
N ASN A 53 12.54 14.41 28.57
CA ASN A 53 11.43 14.08 27.66
C ASN A 53 10.68 15.32 27.20
N HIS A 54 10.78 16.43 27.94
CA HIS A 54 10.06 17.65 27.63
C HIS A 54 10.90 18.90 27.95
N TRP A 55 10.65 20.01 27.25
CA TRP A 55 11.37 21.28 27.48
C TRP A 55 11.17 21.85 28.89
N SER A 56 10.13 21.40 29.61
CA SER A 56 9.92 21.76 31.03
C SER A 56 10.94 21.13 31.97
N ASP A 57 11.66 20.11 31.52
CA ASP A 57 12.62 19.36 32.33
C ASP A 57 14.02 20.00 32.31
N MET A 58 14.18 21.15 31.65
CA MET A 58 15.44 21.87 31.49
C MET A 58 15.28 23.35 31.78
N THR A 59 16.41 24.00 32.02
CA THR A 59 16.51 25.46 32.12
C THR A 59 17.34 26.04 30.98
N GLU A 60 17.41 27.36 30.88
CA GLU A 60 18.26 28.03 29.88
C GLU A 60 19.75 27.72 30.08
N ALA A 61 20.17 27.42 31.31
CA ALA A 61 21.54 27.02 31.61
C ALA A 61 21.89 25.63 31.04
N ASP A 62 20.89 24.79 30.75
CA ASP A 62 21.07 23.43 30.23
C ASP A 62 21.16 23.39 28.70
N ILE A 63 20.84 24.49 28.01
CA ILE A 63 20.89 24.58 26.53
C ILE A 63 22.23 24.09 25.97
N PRO A 64 23.41 24.49 26.50
CA PRO A 64 24.70 24.04 25.96
C PRO A 64 24.97 22.54 26.19
N ARG A 65 24.24 21.91 27.11
CA ARG A 65 24.40 20.50 27.53
C ARG A 65 23.50 19.56 26.73
N LEU A 66 22.63 20.10 25.87
CA LEU A 66 21.73 19.29 25.05
C LEU A 66 22.50 18.45 24.04
N GLY A 67 22.20 17.15 24.05
CA GLY A 67 22.71 16.18 23.10
C GLY A 67 21.68 15.14 22.74
N ILE A 68 22.07 14.30 21.78
CA ILE A 68 21.31 13.14 21.34
C ILE A 68 22.17 11.91 21.57
N LEU A 69 21.64 10.96 22.34
CA LEU A 69 22.22 9.64 22.50
C LEU A 69 21.56 8.67 21.52
N THR A 70 22.31 8.19 20.55
CA THR A 70 21.90 7.08 19.68
C THR A 70 22.52 5.79 20.21
N ASP A 71 21.68 4.79 20.46
CA ASP A 71 22.08 3.51 21.02
C ASP A 71 21.42 2.34 20.28
N SER A 72 21.78 1.10 20.64
CA SER A 72 21.19 -0.11 20.08
C SER A 72 21.36 -0.16 18.57
N PHE A 73 22.62 -0.02 18.11
CA PHE A 73 22.95 0.09 16.69
C PHE A 73 22.63 -1.15 15.87
N PHE A 74 22.40 -2.29 16.52
CA PHE A 74 21.88 -3.49 15.88
C PHE A 74 20.59 -3.24 15.06
N ARG A 75 19.83 -2.21 15.44
CA ARG A 75 18.63 -1.75 14.73
C ARG A 75 18.93 -1.17 13.34
N PHE A 76 20.14 -0.69 13.11
CA PHE A 76 20.54 0.02 11.89
C PHE A 76 21.58 -0.76 11.09
N MET A 77 22.47 -1.50 11.75
CA MET A 77 23.60 -2.21 11.15
C MET A 77 23.90 -3.53 11.87
N ASP A 78 24.58 -4.47 11.21
CA ASP A 78 24.86 -5.80 11.79
C ASP A 78 26.06 -5.79 12.76
N GLU A 79 26.83 -4.70 12.77
CA GLU A 79 28.00 -4.49 13.62
C GLU A 79 27.69 -3.43 14.69
N GLY A 80 28.42 -3.40 15.81
CA GLY A 80 28.24 -2.35 16.84
C GLY A 80 27.03 -2.54 17.77
N GLU A 81 26.64 -3.78 18.08
CA GLU A 81 25.52 -4.10 18.99
C GLU A 81 25.55 -3.30 20.31
N ASP A 82 26.75 -3.12 20.87
CA ASP A 82 26.97 -2.43 22.15
C ASP A 82 27.42 -0.96 22.01
N ALA A 83 27.50 -0.42 20.79
CA ALA A 83 27.98 0.94 20.57
C ALA A 83 26.95 1.98 21.04
N SER A 84 27.41 3.02 21.73
CA SER A 84 26.62 4.20 22.06
C SER A 84 27.29 5.45 21.53
N VAL A 85 26.57 6.22 20.73
CA VAL A 85 27.09 7.42 20.06
C VAL A 85 26.34 8.65 20.55
N LEU A 86 27.10 9.63 21.03
CA LEU A 86 26.61 10.91 21.49
C LEU A 86 26.84 11.96 20.41
N THR A 87 25.79 12.73 20.11
CA THR A 87 25.86 13.88 19.20
C THR A 87 25.53 15.17 19.93
N LEU A 88 26.42 16.16 19.82
CA LEU A 88 26.26 17.51 20.36
C LEU A 88 26.38 18.55 19.24
N TRP A 89 25.71 19.69 19.35
CA TRP A 89 25.91 20.82 18.43
C TRP A 89 26.58 21.98 19.16
N ARG A 90 27.80 22.31 18.74
CA ARG A 90 28.58 23.45 19.25
C ARG A 90 28.64 24.48 18.13
N GLU A 91 28.01 25.64 18.33
CA GLU A 91 28.05 26.74 17.35
C GLU A 91 27.61 26.34 15.92
N GLY A 92 26.76 25.32 15.82
CA GLY A 92 26.25 24.78 14.55
C GLY A 92 27.04 23.59 13.99
N THR A 93 28.23 23.29 14.50
CA THR A 93 29.01 22.10 14.11
C THR A 93 28.63 20.90 14.98
N PRO A 94 28.28 19.75 14.38
CA PRO A 94 28.04 18.53 15.13
C PRO A 94 29.34 17.91 15.61
N LEU A 95 29.41 17.59 16.90
CA LEU A 95 30.39 16.72 17.51
C LEU A 95 29.73 15.34 17.70
N VAL A 96 30.17 14.34 16.94
CA VAL A 96 29.69 12.96 17.03
C VAL A 96 30.81 12.10 17.60
N GLN A 97 30.56 11.45 18.73
CA GLN A 97 31.56 10.64 19.43
C GLN A 97 30.92 9.38 19.99
N GLN A 98 31.59 8.24 19.77
CA GLN A 98 31.26 7.02 20.49
C GLN A 98 31.72 7.15 21.95
N ILE A 99 30.81 6.93 22.89
CA ILE A 99 31.03 7.08 24.33
C ILE A 99 31.11 5.75 25.07
N GLU A 100 30.57 4.67 24.49
CA GLU A 100 30.51 3.36 25.13
C GLU A 100 30.46 2.23 24.08
N GLY A 101 30.80 1.01 24.50
CA GLY A 101 30.84 -0.19 23.66
C GLY A 101 32.16 -0.42 22.93
N ASP A 102 32.23 -1.52 22.20
CA ASP A 102 33.36 -1.85 21.33
C ASP A 102 33.51 -0.83 20.21
N GLN A 103 34.75 -0.44 19.87
CA GLN A 103 35.00 0.56 18.84
C GLN A 103 34.33 0.18 17.52
N CYS A 104 33.40 1.03 17.07
CA CYS A 104 32.61 0.81 15.88
C CYS A 104 32.62 2.07 15.02
N VAL A 105 33.56 2.14 14.08
CA VAL A 105 33.66 3.26 13.13
C VAL A 105 32.37 3.41 12.32
N ALA A 106 31.76 2.29 11.93
CA ALA A 106 30.50 2.28 11.18
C ALA A 106 29.33 2.95 11.93
N ALA A 107 29.26 2.82 13.25
CA ALA A 107 28.23 3.46 14.06
C ALA A 107 28.39 4.99 14.06
N VAL A 108 29.63 5.47 14.21
CA VAL A 108 29.96 6.90 14.15
C VAL A 108 29.68 7.46 12.75
N ASP A 109 30.12 6.76 11.70
CA ASP A 109 29.91 7.16 10.31
C ASP A 109 28.42 7.23 9.97
N ALA A 110 27.61 6.27 10.41
CA ALA A 110 26.17 6.29 10.15
C ALA A 110 25.46 7.48 10.80
N VAL A 111 25.86 7.85 12.02
CA VAL A 111 25.34 9.06 12.68
C VAL A 111 25.83 10.31 11.96
N MET A 112 27.12 10.38 11.60
CA MET A 112 27.68 11.51 10.85
C MET A 112 26.99 11.69 9.49
N ASP A 113 26.75 10.61 8.76
CA ASP A 113 25.99 10.62 7.51
C ASP A 113 24.57 11.11 7.75
N ALA A 114 23.90 10.65 8.81
CA ALA A 114 22.54 11.10 9.10
C ALA A 114 22.47 12.60 9.41
N VAL A 115 23.44 13.12 10.16
CA VAL A 115 23.53 14.55 10.47
C VAL A 115 23.86 15.40 9.24
N THR A 116 24.78 14.94 8.38
CA THR A 116 25.33 15.76 7.28
C THR A 116 24.60 15.61 5.95
N SER A 117 24.06 14.43 5.65
CA SER A 117 23.44 14.11 4.37
C SER A 117 21.92 14.28 4.34
N MET A 118 21.31 14.74 5.45
CA MET A 118 19.85 14.85 5.62
C MET A 118 19.11 13.52 5.33
N LYS A 119 19.75 12.38 5.59
CA LYS A 119 19.14 11.06 5.50
C LYS A 119 18.95 10.52 6.92
N PRO A 120 17.71 10.41 7.42
CA PRO A 120 17.50 9.89 8.77
C PRO A 120 18.01 8.45 8.89
N LEU A 121 18.53 8.13 10.07
CA LEU A 121 18.94 6.81 10.48
C LEU A 121 17.69 5.91 10.52
N ARG A 122 17.53 5.05 9.51
CA ARG A 122 16.37 4.15 9.39
C ARG A 122 16.66 2.78 9.97
N GLU A 123 15.76 2.31 10.85
CA GLU A 123 15.82 0.94 11.35
C GLU A 123 15.66 -0.07 10.19
N LYS A 124 16.42 -1.17 10.20
CA LYS A 124 16.38 -2.25 9.20
C LYS A 124 14.98 -2.79 8.92
N TRP A 125 14.12 -2.73 9.94
CA TRP A 125 12.78 -3.29 9.94
C TRP A 125 11.68 -2.23 9.88
N ALA A 126 12.02 -0.97 9.60
CA ALA A 126 11.05 0.13 9.57
C ALA A 126 9.95 -0.04 8.51
N ASP A 127 10.24 -0.78 7.42
CA ASP A 127 9.30 -1.06 6.33
C ASP A 127 8.53 -2.39 6.51
N LEU A 128 8.74 -3.11 7.63
CA LEU A 128 7.99 -4.32 7.94
C LEU A 128 6.73 -4.00 8.77
N PRO A 129 5.66 -4.81 8.64
CA PRO A 129 4.51 -4.73 9.54
C PRO A 129 4.94 -4.80 11.01
N PRO A 130 4.27 -4.12 11.95
CA PRO A 130 4.70 -4.01 13.35
C PRO A 130 5.04 -5.36 14.01
N LEU A 131 4.19 -6.37 13.78
CA LEU A 131 4.41 -7.72 14.29
C LEU A 131 5.66 -8.39 13.70
N GLU A 132 5.84 -8.29 12.38
CA GLU A 132 7.00 -8.84 11.68
C GLU A 132 8.30 -8.15 12.11
N ALA A 133 8.27 -6.82 12.26
CA ALA A 133 9.40 -6.04 12.74
C ALA A 133 9.82 -6.45 14.16
N GLU A 134 8.86 -6.64 15.07
CA GLU A 134 9.16 -7.04 16.46
C GLU A 134 9.66 -8.50 16.56
N ILE A 135 9.16 -9.40 15.71
CA ILE A 135 9.67 -10.79 15.61
C ILE A 135 11.13 -10.79 15.15
N GLU A 136 11.47 -10.04 14.10
CA GLU A 136 12.84 -9.96 13.59
C GLU A 136 13.80 -9.33 14.62
N LYS A 137 13.36 -8.29 15.34
CA LYS A 137 14.11 -7.70 16.46
C LYS A 137 14.44 -8.75 17.54
N LEU A 138 13.45 -9.51 18.00
CA LEU A 138 13.64 -10.54 19.02
C LEU A 138 14.51 -11.71 18.50
N ALA A 139 14.34 -12.09 17.24
CA ALA A 139 15.15 -13.14 16.61
C ALA A 139 16.63 -12.74 16.57
N TYR A 140 16.91 -11.50 16.17
CA TYR A 140 18.26 -10.95 16.13
C TYR A 140 18.90 -10.89 17.52
N GLN A 141 18.21 -10.36 18.53
CA GLN A 141 18.69 -10.30 19.93
C GLN A 141 19.04 -11.67 20.51
N LYS A 142 18.34 -12.72 20.07
CA LYS A 142 18.61 -14.11 20.48
C LYS A 142 19.62 -14.82 19.59
N ARG A 143 20.25 -14.09 18.65
CA ARG A 143 21.24 -14.58 17.69
C ARG A 143 20.70 -15.74 16.83
N TYR A 144 19.39 -15.74 16.55
CA TYR A 144 18.83 -16.65 15.58
C TYR A 144 19.19 -16.19 14.16
N LYS A 145 19.43 -17.16 13.28
CA LYS A 145 19.65 -16.88 11.85
C LYS A 145 18.36 -16.33 11.23
N ALA A 146 18.50 -15.42 10.28
CA ALA A 146 17.36 -14.89 9.51
C ALA A 146 16.48 -16.03 8.98
N GLY A 147 15.17 -15.94 9.21
CA GLY A 147 14.19 -16.97 8.87
C GLY A 147 14.00 -18.10 9.89
N HIS A 148 14.85 -18.22 10.91
CA HIS A 148 14.62 -19.15 12.03
C HIS A 148 13.75 -18.50 13.10
N ARG A 149 12.44 -18.78 13.05
CA ARG A 149 11.42 -18.15 13.91
C ARG A 149 10.69 -19.19 14.79
N PRO A 150 11.23 -19.55 15.96
CA PRO A 150 10.48 -20.33 16.94
C PRO A 150 9.14 -19.68 17.31
N LYS A 151 8.08 -20.48 17.46
CA LYS A 151 6.71 -20.00 17.74
C LYS A 151 6.58 -19.10 18.98
N TRP A 152 7.49 -19.24 19.95
CA TRP A 152 7.48 -18.41 21.16
C TRP A 152 7.89 -16.95 20.87
N LEU A 153 8.66 -16.67 19.81
CA LEU A 153 9.05 -15.32 19.43
C LEU A 153 7.83 -14.51 18.99
N GLU A 154 6.97 -15.10 18.16
CA GLU A 154 5.72 -14.46 17.74
C GLU A 154 4.79 -14.19 18.93
N ARG A 155 4.65 -15.16 19.84
CA ARG A 155 3.88 -14.97 21.07
C ARG A 155 4.42 -13.80 21.89
N ARG A 156 5.75 -13.73 22.05
CA ARG A 156 6.39 -12.66 22.82
C ARG A 156 6.28 -11.30 22.12
N ALA A 157 6.41 -11.26 20.80
CA ALA A 157 6.24 -10.03 20.00
C ALA A 157 4.82 -9.47 20.14
N ARG A 158 3.80 -10.32 20.08
CA ARG A 158 2.40 -9.93 20.31
C ARG A 158 2.19 -9.34 21.70
N GLU A 159 2.75 -9.97 22.75
CA GLU A 159 2.68 -9.44 24.12
C GLU A 159 3.31 -8.05 24.23
N ILE A 160 4.46 -7.82 23.60
CA ILE A 160 5.16 -6.51 23.61
C ILE A 160 4.36 -5.44 22.88
N LEU A 161 3.76 -5.76 21.72
CA LEU A 161 2.95 -4.80 20.97
C LEU A 161 1.69 -4.39 21.74
N ILE A 162 1.02 -5.35 22.38
CA ILE A 162 -0.15 -5.07 23.23
C ILE A 162 0.23 -4.18 24.42
N ASP A 163 1.37 -4.43 25.08
CA ASP A 163 1.87 -3.59 26.17
C ASP A 163 2.19 -2.15 25.71
N ARG A 164 2.50 -1.98 24.41
CA ARG A 164 2.73 -0.68 23.76
C ARG A 164 1.45 -0.06 23.17
N ASP A 165 0.27 -0.64 23.41
CA ASP A 165 -1.02 -0.20 22.86
C ASP A 165 -1.05 -0.19 21.31
N ILE A 166 -0.35 -1.16 20.70
CA ILE A 166 -0.30 -1.38 19.25
C ILE A 166 -1.03 -2.69 18.95
N ASP A 167 -2.06 -2.63 18.09
CA ASP A 167 -2.78 -3.83 17.65
C ASP A 167 -1.92 -4.64 16.65
N PRO A 168 -1.50 -5.88 17.00
CA PRO A 168 -0.65 -6.69 16.14
C PRO A 168 -1.36 -7.24 14.90
N ASP A 169 -2.70 -7.21 14.86
CA ASP A 169 -3.53 -7.75 13.77
C ASP A 169 -4.19 -6.64 12.93
N GLU A 170 -3.88 -5.37 13.20
CA GLU A 170 -4.34 -4.24 12.40
C GLU A 170 -3.77 -4.35 10.98
N ALA A 171 -4.67 -4.46 9.99
CA ALA A 171 -4.28 -4.50 8.60
C ALA A 171 -3.63 -3.18 8.21
N ASP A 172 -2.48 -3.26 7.53
CA ASP A 172 -1.65 -2.15 7.07
C ASP A 172 -2.49 -1.16 6.24
N GLU A 173 -3.19 -0.23 6.89
CA GLU A 173 -3.59 1.02 6.26
C GLU A 173 -2.28 1.71 5.93
N GLN A 174 -1.86 1.57 4.67
CA GLN A 174 -0.71 2.28 4.11
C GLN A 174 -0.70 3.68 4.67
N LYS A 175 0.22 3.92 5.62
CA LYS A 175 0.40 5.22 6.25
C LYS A 175 0.50 6.21 5.11
N PRO A 176 -0.46 7.12 4.92
CA PRO A 176 -0.38 8.07 3.83
C PRO A 176 0.93 8.79 4.03
N THR A 177 1.83 8.69 3.05
CA THR A 177 3.11 9.39 3.05
C THR A 177 2.79 10.81 3.50
N LEU A 178 3.29 11.20 4.69
CA LEU A 178 3.11 12.54 5.22
C LEU A 178 3.80 13.47 4.24
N THR A 179 3.01 13.93 3.27
CA THR A 179 3.36 15.06 2.42
C THR A 179 3.47 16.21 3.40
N ALA A 180 4.66 16.80 3.50
CA ALA A 180 4.90 17.92 4.39
C ALA A 180 3.70 18.88 4.31
N ALA A 181 3.15 19.27 5.47
CA ALA A 181 2.15 20.32 5.55
C ALA A 181 2.79 21.60 5.02
N ASN A 182 2.69 21.79 3.71
CA ASN A 182 3.04 23.03 3.08
C ASN A 182 1.85 23.94 3.37
N ASP A 183 1.96 24.74 4.41
CA ASP A 183 0.95 25.71 4.86
C ASP A 183 0.66 26.82 3.82
N ASN A 184 1.12 26.64 2.57
CA ASN A 184 0.89 27.47 1.39
C ASN A 184 0.03 26.79 0.32
N GLU A 185 -0.71 25.70 0.61
CA GLU A 185 -1.69 25.19 -0.35
C GLU A 185 -2.72 26.29 -0.67
N GLN A 186 -2.66 26.82 -1.89
CA GLN A 186 -3.72 27.67 -2.41
C GLN A 186 -5.04 26.90 -2.27
N ALA A 187 -6.04 27.50 -1.63
CA ALA A 187 -7.35 26.92 -1.45
C ALA A 187 -8.06 26.79 -2.81
N PHE A 188 -7.77 25.73 -3.54
CA PHE A 188 -8.43 25.39 -4.79
C PHE A 188 -8.96 23.96 -4.75
N ASP A 189 -9.99 23.71 -5.56
CA ASP A 189 -10.63 22.41 -5.64
C ASP A 189 -9.67 21.39 -6.27
N LYS A 190 -9.08 20.52 -5.44
CA LYS A 190 -8.12 19.49 -5.85
C LYS A 190 -8.67 18.55 -6.92
N ARG A 191 -10.00 18.42 -7.05
CA ARG A 191 -10.63 17.61 -8.10
C ARG A 191 -10.36 18.15 -9.50
N LEU A 192 -9.96 19.42 -9.64
CA LEU A 192 -9.61 20.04 -10.92
C LEU A 192 -8.18 19.71 -11.38
N ILE A 193 -7.31 19.19 -10.51
CA ILE A 193 -5.91 18.89 -10.86
C ILE A 193 -5.82 17.93 -12.05
N PRO A 194 -6.50 16.76 -12.05
CA PRO A 194 -6.43 15.84 -13.19
C PRO A 194 -6.99 16.44 -14.48
N PHE A 195 -7.96 17.37 -14.39
CA PHE A 195 -8.52 18.06 -15.54
C PHE A 195 -7.56 19.12 -16.08
N GLY A 196 -6.80 19.79 -15.21
CA GLY A 196 -5.71 20.69 -15.60
C GLY A 196 -4.59 19.94 -16.31
N ASP A 197 -4.22 18.75 -15.82
CA ASP A 197 -3.23 17.90 -16.47
C ASP A 197 -3.70 17.40 -17.85
N ALA A 198 -4.99 17.05 -17.96
CA ALA A 198 -5.57 16.50 -19.18
C ALA A 198 -5.88 17.56 -20.26
N PHE A 199 -6.40 18.71 -19.86
CA PHE A 199 -6.95 19.73 -20.77
C PHE A 199 -6.20 21.06 -20.73
N GLY A 200 -5.19 21.19 -19.88
CA GLY A 200 -4.48 22.45 -19.63
C GLY A 200 -5.33 23.48 -18.87
N GLY A 201 -4.76 24.66 -18.64
CA GLY A 201 -5.41 25.79 -17.98
C GLY A 201 -4.80 26.12 -16.61
N GLN A 202 -5.41 27.08 -15.91
CA GLN A 202 -4.99 27.54 -14.59
C GLN A 202 -6.11 27.35 -13.58
N ILE A 203 -5.82 26.67 -12.47
CA ILE A 203 -6.79 26.46 -11.40
C ILE A 203 -6.77 27.68 -10.48
N ILE A 204 -7.95 28.26 -10.26
CA ILE A 204 -8.15 29.38 -9.33
C ILE A 204 -9.43 29.10 -8.54
N GLY A 205 -9.29 28.83 -7.23
CA GLY A 205 -10.42 28.45 -6.38
C GLY A 205 -11.10 27.18 -6.89
N ASN A 206 -12.40 27.26 -7.19
CA ASN A 206 -13.20 26.11 -7.61
C ASN A 206 -13.36 26.00 -9.14
N THR A 207 -12.49 26.67 -9.90
CA THR A 207 -12.59 26.75 -11.35
C THR A 207 -11.24 26.54 -12.03
N LEU A 208 -11.22 25.70 -13.05
CA LEU A 208 -10.10 25.57 -13.99
C LEU A 208 -10.38 26.48 -15.18
N PHE A 209 -9.62 27.56 -15.32
CA PHE A 209 -9.76 28.53 -16.39
C PHE A 209 -8.87 28.19 -17.60
N GLY A 210 -9.43 28.34 -18.80
CA GLY A 210 -8.66 28.19 -20.04
C GLY A 210 -8.44 26.73 -20.47
N ALA A 211 -9.17 25.78 -19.90
CA ALA A 211 -9.15 24.38 -20.32
C ALA A 211 -9.52 24.25 -21.80
N ALA A 212 -8.76 23.46 -22.55
CA ALA A 212 -8.99 23.17 -23.95
C ALA A 212 -9.61 21.76 -24.09
N VAL A 213 -10.90 21.70 -24.40
CA VAL A 213 -11.65 20.45 -24.57
C VAL A 213 -12.23 20.42 -25.99
N ASP A 214 -11.90 19.38 -26.76
CA ASP A 214 -12.33 19.19 -28.16
C ASP A 214 -12.15 20.43 -29.06
N GLY A 215 -11.02 21.13 -28.89
CA GLY A 215 -10.69 22.33 -29.67
C GLY A 215 -11.39 23.62 -29.24
N ALA A 216 -12.27 23.57 -28.24
CA ALA A 216 -12.87 24.76 -27.62
C ALA A 216 -12.14 25.10 -26.32
N ARG A 217 -12.00 26.41 -26.03
CA ARG A 217 -11.48 26.91 -24.76
C ARG A 217 -12.61 27.36 -23.85
N GLY A 218 -12.51 27.02 -22.57
CA GLY A 218 -13.56 27.30 -21.60
C GLY A 218 -13.09 27.12 -20.17
N GLN A 219 -14.05 26.92 -19.27
CA GLN A 219 -13.81 26.76 -17.84
C GLN A 219 -14.39 25.43 -17.38
N ILE A 220 -13.68 24.73 -16.49
CA ILE A 220 -14.20 23.50 -15.87
C ILE A 220 -14.49 23.76 -14.40
N LEU A 221 -15.70 23.43 -13.97
CA LEU A 221 -16.16 23.53 -12.59
C LEU A 221 -16.90 22.26 -12.19
N PHE A 222 -16.83 21.90 -10.91
CA PHE A 222 -17.68 20.85 -10.35
C PHE A 222 -19.02 21.44 -9.92
N SER A 223 -20.11 20.79 -10.34
CA SER A 223 -21.44 21.09 -9.84
C SER A 223 -21.70 20.35 -8.51
N ALA A 224 -22.77 20.72 -7.79
CA ALA A 224 -23.14 20.15 -6.49
C ALA A 224 -23.42 18.64 -6.55
N ASP A 225 -23.78 18.11 -7.73
CA ASP A 225 -23.96 16.69 -8.02
C ASP A 225 -22.62 15.94 -8.24
N GLY A 226 -21.47 16.61 -8.05
CA GLY A 226 -20.14 16.01 -8.14
C GLY A 226 -19.61 15.83 -9.57
N ASN A 227 -20.37 16.26 -10.58
CA ASN A 227 -19.98 16.14 -11.98
C ASN A 227 -19.16 17.35 -12.44
N ALA A 228 -18.15 17.11 -13.28
CA ALA A 228 -17.37 18.17 -13.92
C ALA A 228 -18.11 18.70 -15.17
N TRP A 229 -18.26 20.02 -15.24
CA TRP A 229 -18.92 20.73 -16.32
C TRP A 229 -17.94 21.67 -17.01
N PHE A 230 -17.87 21.58 -18.34
CA PHE A 230 -17.12 22.46 -19.20
C PHE A 230 -18.03 23.56 -19.76
N HIS A 231 -17.75 24.80 -19.37
CA HIS A 231 -18.47 26.01 -19.75
C HIS A 231 -17.72 26.77 -20.85
N THR A 232 -18.44 27.13 -21.92
CA THR A 232 -17.96 27.98 -23.01
C THR A 232 -18.95 29.10 -23.27
N SER A 233 -18.59 30.06 -24.13
CA SER A 233 -19.53 31.10 -24.60
C SER A 233 -20.75 30.55 -25.35
N LYS A 234 -20.70 29.29 -25.82
CA LYS A 234 -21.77 28.62 -26.56
C LYS A 234 -22.65 27.73 -25.69
N GLY A 235 -22.31 27.55 -24.41
CA GLY A 235 -23.05 26.69 -23.49
C GLY A 235 -22.15 25.82 -22.61
N ALA A 236 -22.78 24.99 -21.78
CA ALA A 236 -22.12 24.11 -20.84
C ALA A 236 -22.47 22.63 -21.11
N ARG A 237 -21.49 21.75 -20.95
CA ARG A 237 -21.68 20.29 -21.08
C ARG A 237 -20.82 19.54 -20.06
N ARG A 238 -21.20 18.32 -19.71
CA ARG A 238 -20.38 17.46 -18.85
C ARG A 238 -19.09 17.06 -19.57
N VAL A 239 -18.00 16.96 -18.81
CA VAL A 239 -16.69 16.52 -19.30
C VAL A 239 -16.11 15.49 -18.33
N GLY A 240 -15.54 14.41 -18.87
CA GLY A 240 -14.80 13.42 -18.11
C GLY A 240 -13.31 13.52 -18.40
N LEU A 241 -12.49 12.93 -17.55
CA LEU A 241 -11.06 12.78 -17.85
C LEU A 241 -10.89 11.86 -19.07
N PRO A 242 -9.91 12.14 -19.94
CA PRO A 242 -9.59 11.23 -21.02
C PRO A 242 -9.13 9.90 -20.42
N GLN A 243 -9.75 8.80 -20.84
CA GLN A 243 -9.36 7.48 -20.39
C GLN A 243 -7.93 7.20 -20.87
N GLN A 244 -6.97 7.16 -19.95
CA GLN A 244 -5.58 6.83 -20.28
C GLN A 244 -5.56 5.39 -20.79
N THR A 245 -5.34 5.21 -22.09
CA THR A 245 -5.23 3.87 -22.67
C THR A 245 -3.94 3.24 -22.17
N LYS A 246 -4.06 2.25 -21.28
CA LYS A 246 -2.93 1.43 -20.84
C LYS A 246 -2.33 0.79 -22.09
N ARG A 247 -1.08 1.14 -22.41
CA ARG A 247 -0.37 0.52 -23.53
C ARG A 247 -0.07 -0.94 -23.19
N LEU A 248 -0.51 -1.85 -24.06
CA LEU A 248 -0.12 -3.25 -23.97
C LEU A 248 1.36 -3.37 -24.36
N ALA A 249 2.19 -3.85 -23.45
CA ALA A 249 3.59 -4.16 -23.70
C ALA A 249 3.77 -5.67 -23.73
N ALA A 250 4.38 -6.19 -24.79
CA ALA A 250 4.71 -7.61 -24.87
C ALA A 250 5.86 -7.92 -23.91
N SER A 251 5.72 -8.99 -23.12
CA SER A 251 6.78 -9.53 -22.28
C SER A 251 7.36 -10.80 -22.92
N PRO A 252 8.69 -11.01 -22.94
CA PRO A 252 9.27 -12.25 -23.46
C PRO A 252 8.83 -13.46 -22.62
N PHE A 253 8.51 -14.57 -23.29
CA PHE A 253 8.22 -15.83 -22.62
C PHE A 253 9.48 -16.36 -21.93
N ARG A 254 9.34 -16.78 -20.67
CA ARG A 254 10.39 -17.47 -19.92
C ARG A 254 9.86 -18.83 -19.52
N LEU A 255 10.58 -19.89 -19.91
CA LEU A 255 10.27 -21.23 -19.44
C LEU A 255 10.49 -21.25 -17.92
N LYS A 256 9.45 -21.65 -17.18
CA LYS A 256 9.47 -21.76 -15.71
C LYS A 256 9.53 -23.23 -15.31
N ASP A 257 9.96 -23.47 -14.08
CA ASP A 257 9.80 -24.78 -13.45
C ASP A 257 8.30 -25.17 -13.46
N PRO A 258 7.91 -26.33 -14.03
CA PRO A 258 6.53 -26.79 -14.02
C PRO A 258 5.88 -26.80 -12.63
N ALA A 259 6.63 -27.10 -11.57
CA ALA A 259 6.10 -27.14 -10.20
C ALA A 259 5.74 -25.75 -9.65
N SER A 260 6.28 -24.69 -10.25
CA SER A 260 5.99 -23.29 -9.85
C SER A 260 4.74 -22.71 -10.52
N ILE A 261 4.12 -23.43 -11.46
CA ILE A 261 2.95 -22.98 -12.19
C ILE A 261 1.70 -23.37 -11.38
N PRO A 262 0.87 -22.40 -10.92
CA PRO A 262 -0.33 -22.73 -10.17
C PRO A 262 -1.31 -23.52 -11.02
N GLU A 263 -2.02 -24.45 -10.39
CA GLU A 263 -3.10 -25.19 -11.05
C GLU A 263 -4.23 -24.28 -11.52
N ARG A 264 -5.00 -24.75 -12.51
CA ARG A 264 -6.14 -24.00 -13.01
C ARG A 264 -7.23 -23.93 -11.95
N GLU A 265 -7.66 -22.72 -11.65
CA GLU A 265 -8.82 -22.47 -10.81
C GLU A 265 -10.11 -22.69 -11.63
N TRP A 266 -10.61 -23.92 -11.62
CA TRP A 266 -11.88 -24.28 -12.26
C TRP A 266 -13.06 -23.74 -11.46
N LEU A 267 -14.00 -23.11 -12.18
CA LEU A 267 -15.20 -22.53 -11.60
C LEU A 267 -16.47 -23.33 -11.88
N HIS A 268 -16.60 -24.01 -13.03
CA HIS A 268 -17.76 -24.85 -13.37
C HIS A 268 -17.50 -25.65 -14.66
N ALA A 269 -18.13 -26.83 -14.79
CA ALA A 269 -18.24 -27.64 -16.02
C ALA A 269 -16.93 -27.85 -16.81
N LYS A 270 -15.78 -27.86 -16.13
CA LYS A 270 -14.44 -28.04 -16.72
C LYS A 270 -14.09 -27.09 -17.88
N HIS A 271 -14.77 -25.95 -17.99
CA HIS A 271 -14.48 -24.93 -19.02
C HIS A 271 -14.67 -23.49 -18.53
N PHE A 272 -15.34 -23.26 -17.40
CA PHE A 272 -15.25 -21.98 -16.70
C PHE A 272 -13.98 -21.96 -15.86
N ILE A 273 -13.04 -21.07 -16.21
CA ILE A 273 -11.76 -20.88 -15.52
C ILE A 273 -11.71 -19.47 -14.97
N ARG A 274 -11.21 -19.32 -13.74
CA ARG A 274 -11.00 -18.01 -13.13
C ARG A 274 -10.10 -17.14 -14.01
N ARG A 275 -10.49 -15.88 -14.23
CA ARG A 275 -9.79 -14.86 -15.06
C ARG A 275 -9.88 -15.09 -16.58
N TYR A 276 -10.68 -16.04 -17.04
CA TYR A 276 -10.93 -16.28 -18.46
C TYR A 276 -12.29 -15.72 -18.87
N LEU A 277 -12.38 -15.31 -20.14
CA LEU A 277 -13.66 -15.05 -20.80
C LEU A 277 -14.08 -16.32 -21.55
N SER A 278 -15.24 -16.86 -21.19
CA SER A 278 -15.87 -18.00 -21.89
C SER A 278 -17.10 -17.50 -22.64
N ILE A 279 -17.33 -18.03 -23.84
CA ILE A 279 -18.44 -17.62 -24.72
C ILE A 279 -19.18 -18.87 -25.19
N THR A 280 -20.50 -18.88 -24.98
CA THR A 280 -21.41 -19.91 -25.50
C THR A 280 -22.08 -19.39 -26.77
N VAL A 281 -21.89 -20.09 -27.89
CA VAL A 281 -22.42 -19.71 -29.21
C VAL A 281 -23.41 -20.77 -29.69
N GLY A 282 -24.49 -20.35 -30.34
CA GLY A 282 -25.53 -21.22 -30.86
C GLY A 282 -26.62 -20.43 -31.57
N ALA A 283 -27.41 -21.10 -32.41
CA ALA A 283 -28.49 -20.47 -33.19
C ALA A 283 -29.56 -19.81 -32.28
N GLY A 284 -30.35 -18.90 -32.86
CA GLY A 284 -31.55 -18.39 -32.21
C GLY A 284 -32.50 -19.53 -31.85
N GLY A 285 -33.07 -19.52 -30.65
CA GLY A 285 -33.89 -20.63 -30.14
C GLY A 285 -33.12 -21.89 -29.71
N GLY A 286 -31.78 -21.94 -29.88
CA GLY A 286 -30.94 -23.09 -29.52
C GLY A 286 -30.70 -23.30 -28.01
N GLY A 287 -31.55 -22.73 -27.14
CA GLY A 287 -31.49 -22.98 -25.69
C GLY A 287 -30.37 -22.27 -24.92
N LYS A 288 -29.60 -21.35 -25.52
CA LYS A 288 -28.49 -20.63 -24.85
C LYS A 288 -28.91 -19.99 -23.53
N SER A 289 -30.01 -19.24 -23.53
CA SER A 289 -30.50 -18.55 -22.34
C SER A 289 -30.96 -19.54 -21.27
N ALA A 290 -31.63 -20.63 -21.66
CA ALA A 290 -32.04 -21.69 -20.73
C ALA A 290 -30.83 -22.42 -20.12
N HIS A 291 -29.77 -22.63 -20.92
CA HIS A 291 -28.51 -23.21 -20.46
C HIS A 291 -27.82 -22.29 -19.45
N ALA A 292 -27.67 -21.00 -19.78
CA ALA A 292 -27.04 -20.01 -18.91
C ALA A 292 -27.78 -19.86 -17.55
N VAL A 293 -29.12 -19.92 -17.54
CA VAL A 293 -29.91 -19.94 -16.30
C VAL A 293 -29.58 -21.15 -15.44
N SER A 294 -29.50 -22.33 -16.06
CA SER A 294 -29.22 -23.59 -15.36
C SER A 294 -27.78 -23.62 -14.82
N GLU A 295 -26.80 -23.14 -15.59
CA GLU A 295 -25.40 -22.99 -15.15
C GLU A 295 -25.29 -21.99 -13.99
N ALA A 296 -25.99 -20.85 -14.07
CA ALA A 296 -26.03 -19.87 -12.99
C ALA A 296 -26.59 -20.47 -11.70
N LEU A 297 -27.68 -21.24 -11.78
CA LEU A 297 -28.25 -21.94 -10.62
C LEU A 297 -27.31 -23.01 -10.06
N ALA A 298 -26.64 -23.78 -10.92
CA ALA A 298 -25.65 -24.77 -10.49
C ALA A 298 -24.50 -24.09 -9.73
N MET A 299 -24.00 -22.98 -10.27
CA MET A 299 -22.94 -22.18 -9.64
C MET A 299 -23.36 -21.57 -8.30
N VAL A 300 -24.55 -21.00 -8.21
CA VAL A 300 -25.05 -20.36 -6.98
C VAL A 300 -25.38 -21.38 -5.88
N THR A 301 -25.91 -22.54 -6.26
CA THR A 301 -26.34 -23.56 -5.28
C THR A 301 -25.24 -24.55 -4.91
N GLY A 302 -24.17 -24.65 -5.71
CA GLY A 302 -23.17 -25.72 -5.57
C GLY A 302 -23.68 -27.10 -5.99
N ARG A 303 -24.87 -27.20 -6.59
CA ARG A 303 -25.49 -28.48 -6.95
C ARG A 303 -25.16 -28.85 -8.41
N PRO A 304 -24.92 -30.13 -8.71
CA PRO A 304 -24.69 -30.59 -10.07
C PRO A 304 -26.01 -30.69 -10.86
N LEU A 305 -26.57 -29.54 -11.27
CA LEU A 305 -27.88 -29.49 -11.95
C LEU A 305 -27.83 -29.89 -13.43
N LEU A 306 -26.66 -29.80 -14.07
CA LEU A 306 -26.47 -30.11 -15.50
C LEU A 306 -25.51 -31.27 -15.73
N ASP A 307 -24.46 -31.36 -14.91
CA ASP A 307 -23.42 -32.37 -15.03
C ASP A 307 -23.00 -32.82 -13.63
N GLU A 308 -23.13 -34.11 -13.35
CA GLU A 308 -22.70 -34.76 -12.10
C GLU A 308 -21.21 -34.59 -11.83
N GLN A 309 -20.41 -34.43 -12.90
CA GLN A 309 -18.97 -34.24 -12.83
C GLN A 309 -18.56 -32.76 -12.81
N ALA A 310 -19.51 -31.82 -12.92
CA ALA A 310 -19.26 -30.39 -12.83
C ALA A 310 -19.23 -29.89 -11.38
N GLY A 311 -18.80 -30.75 -10.46
CA GLY A 311 -18.69 -30.46 -9.04
C GLY A 311 -17.88 -29.20 -8.79
N LEU A 312 -18.44 -28.32 -7.96
CA LEU A 312 -17.78 -27.10 -7.51
C LEU A 312 -17.04 -27.38 -6.22
N SER A 313 -15.90 -26.71 -6.01
CA SER A 313 -15.26 -26.71 -4.69
C SER A 313 -16.10 -25.97 -3.65
N LYS A 314 -16.88 -24.96 -4.08
CA LYS A 314 -17.83 -24.21 -3.26
C LYS A 314 -18.86 -23.46 -4.12
N PRO A 315 -20.03 -23.11 -3.57
CA PRO A 315 -20.98 -22.20 -4.23
C PRO A 315 -20.34 -20.85 -4.59
N LEU A 316 -20.79 -20.27 -5.70
CA LEU A 316 -20.31 -19.01 -6.26
C LEU A 316 -21.36 -17.89 -6.18
N ARG A 317 -20.90 -16.65 -6.24
CA ARG A 317 -21.76 -15.48 -6.43
C ARG A 317 -21.82 -15.16 -7.92
N CYS A 318 -22.99 -15.30 -8.52
CA CYS A 318 -23.21 -15.09 -9.95
C CYS A 318 -24.11 -13.88 -10.18
N TRP A 319 -23.79 -13.11 -11.22
CA TRP A 319 -24.70 -12.12 -11.79
C TRP A 319 -25.18 -12.63 -13.14
N TYR A 320 -26.49 -12.59 -13.36
CA TYR A 320 -27.11 -12.88 -14.65
C TYR A 320 -27.57 -11.55 -15.25
N ILE A 321 -26.98 -11.19 -16.39
CA ILE A 321 -27.31 -9.95 -17.10
C ILE A 321 -28.06 -10.35 -18.36
N ASN A 322 -29.33 -9.96 -18.44
CA ASN A 322 -30.17 -10.17 -19.60
C ASN A 322 -30.48 -8.83 -20.28
N ALA A 323 -30.39 -8.80 -21.60
CA ALA A 323 -30.67 -7.62 -22.43
C ALA A 323 -31.81 -7.84 -23.44
N GLU A 324 -32.48 -9.01 -23.41
CA GLU A 324 -33.47 -9.42 -24.42
C GLU A 324 -34.87 -9.57 -23.82
N ASP A 325 -35.01 -10.39 -22.77
CA ASP A 325 -36.32 -10.71 -22.17
C ASP A 325 -36.76 -9.74 -21.04
N PRO A 326 -38.07 -9.56 -20.80
CA PRO A 326 -38.57 -8.83 -19.63
C PRO A 326 -38.36 -9.60 -18.32
N GLN A 327 -38.43 -8.89 -17.18
CA GLN A 327 -38.14 -9.42 -15.84
C GLN A 327 -39.02 -10.62 -15.45
N ASP A 328 -40.31 -10.62 -15.81
CA ASP A 328 -41.25 -11.70 -15.50
C ASP A 328 -40.87 -13.02 -16.20
N GLU A 329 -40.32 -12.93 -17.43
CA GLU A 329 -39.84 -14.10 -18.16
C GLU A 329 -38.54 -14.66 -17.55
N ILE A 330 -37.65 -13.78 -17.08
CA ILE A 330 -36.45 -14.20 -16.33
C ILE A 330 -36.89 -14.99 -15.08
N GLU A 331 -37.83 -14.45 -14.30
CA GLU A 331 -38.35 -15.10 -13.09
C GLU A 331 -38.98 -16.45 -13.40
N ARG A 332 -39.80 -16.56 -14.45
CA ARG A 332 -40.37 -17.84 -14.89
C ARG A 332 -39.29 -18.88 -15.17
N ARG A 333 -38.23 -18.51 -15.90
CA ARG A 333 -37.14 -19.42 -16.28
C ARG A 333 -36.34 -19.88 -15.06
N PHE A 334 -35.98 -18.97 -14.15
CA PHE A 334 -35.26 -19.33 -12.94
C PHE A 334 -36.09 -20.21 -12.00
N VAL A 335 -37.38 -19.88 -11.79
CA VAL A 335 -38.28 -20.69 -10.96
C VAL A 335 -38.50 -22.07 -11.58
N ALA A 336 -38.66 -22.16 -12.90
CA ALA A 336 -38.80 -23.43 -13.60
C ALA A 336 -37.54 -24.29 -13.45
N ALA A 337 -36.36 -23.72 -13.70
CA ALA A 337 -35.08 -24.42 -13.57
C ALA A 337 -34.81 -24.87 -12.12
N ALA A 338 -35.20 -24.08 -11.12
CA ALA A 338 -35.04 -24.45 -9.71
C ALA A 338 -35.98 -25.58 -9.25
N LYS A 339 -37.12 -25.78 -9.92
CA LYS A 339 -38.12 -26.80 -9.57
C LYS A 339 -37.90 -28.14 -10.26
N LEU A 340 -37.12 -28.21 -11.33
CA LEU A 340 -36.88 -29.44 -12.08
C LEU A 340 -35.94 -30.40 -11.30
N PRO A 341 -36.38 -31.63 -10.97
CA PRO A 341 -35.60 -32.57 -10.18
C PRO A 341 -34.84 -33.60 -11.04
N ILE A 342 -34.12 -33.20 -12.10
CA ILE A 342 -33.30 -34.13 -12.91
C ILE A 342 -32.09 -33.38 -13.52
N PRO A 343 -30.88 -33.97 -13.54
CA PRO A 343 -29.78 -33.47 -14.34
C PRO A 343 -30.21 -33.42 -15.81
N MET A 344 -30.33 -32.21 -16.38
CA MET A 344 -30.56 -32.10 -17.82
C MET A 344 -29.32 -32.64 -18.52
N LYS A 345 -29.40 -33.85 -19.09
CA LYS A 345 -28.34 -34.41 -19.92
C LYS A 345 -28.02 -33.37 -21.01
N PRO A 346 -26.84 -32.72 -20.99
CA PRO A 346 -26.50 -31.80 -22.05
C PRO A 346 -26.44 -32.59 -23.36
N PRO A 347 -26.88 -32.03 -24.50
CA PRO A 347 -26.51 -32.62 -25.78
C PRO A 347 -24.99 -32.68 -25.81
N LEU A 348 -24.43 -33.88 -25.93
CA LEU A 348 -23.00 -34.08 -26.00
C LEU A 348 -22.48 -33.29 -27.20
N CYS A 349 -21.57 -32.33 -26.98
CA CYS A 349 -20.90 -31.61 -28.07
C CYS A 349 -20.20 -32.55 -29.08
N SER A 350 -19.96 -33.82 -28.71
CA SER A 350 -19.41 -34.83 -29.62
C SER A 350 -20.39 -35.31 -30.71
N GLU A 351 -21.70 -35.11 -30.56
CA GLU A 351 -22.69 -35.52 -31.57
C GLU A 351 -23.03 -34.41 -32.58
N MET A 352 -22.58 -33.17 -32.35
CA MET A 352 -22.85 -32.03 -33.25
C MET A 352 -21.73 -31.70 -34.25
N ILE A 353 -20.56 -32.37 -34.19
CA ILE A 353 -19.38 -31.96 -34.99
C ILE A 353 -18.79 -33.07 -35.90
N ALA A 354 -19.27 -34.31 -35.86
CA ALA A 354 -18.74 -35.35 -36.74
C ALA A 354 -19.67 -35.65 -37.94
N PRO A 355 -19.32 -35.31 -39.19
CA PRO A 355 -19.85 -36.05 -40.32
C PRO A 355 -19.33 -37.50 -40.24
N PRO A 356 -20.13 -38.50 -40.65
CA PRO A 356 -19.71 -39.89 -40.53
C PRO A 356 -18.64 -40.21 -41.59
N VAL A 357 -17.52 -40.75 -41.12
CA VAL A 357 -16.52 -41.54 -41.87
C VAL A 357 -15.60 -40.77 -42.85
N SER A 358 -14.35 -40.57 -42.43
CA SER A 358 -13.19 -40.73 -43.31
C SER A 358 -12.03 -41.20 -42.44
N GLY A 359 -11.59 -42.44 -42.67
CA GLY A 359 -10.60 -43.12 -41.86
C GLY A 359 -9.20 -42.52 -42.02
N MET A 360 -8.41 -42.62 -40.95
CA MET A 360 -6.98 -42.83 -41.08
C MET A 360 -6.48 -43.69 -39.92
N ILE A 361 -5.85 -44.78 -40.31
CA ILE A 361 -5.29 -45.86 -39.53
C ILE A 361 -4.05 -45.34 -38.76
N SER A 362 -3.98 -45.59 -37.46
CA SER A 362 -2.72 -45.49 -36.71
C SER A 362 -1.92 -46.79 -36.89
N PRO A 363 -0.60 -46.76 -37.13
CA PRO A 363 0.22 -47.96 -36.95
C PRO A 363 0.59 -48.12 -35.45
N PRO A 364 0.75 -49.37 -34.96
CA PRO A 364 1.14 -49.69 -33.59
C PRO A 364 2.70 -49.65 -33.48
N VAL A 365 3.39 -49.45 -32.36
CA VAL A 365 3.13 -49.50 -30.90
C VAL A 365 3.91 -48.34 -30.27
#